data_AF-C4XZ39-F1
#
_entry.id   AF-C4XZ39-F1
#
_cell.length_a   1.000
_cell.length_b   1.000
_cell.length_c   1.000
_cell.angle_alpha   90.00
_cell.angle_beta   90.00
_cell.angle_gamma   90.00
#
_symmetry.space_group_name_H-M   'P 1'
#
loop_
_entity.id
_entity.type
_entity.pdbx_description
1 polymer ?
#
loop_
_entity_poly.entity_id
_entity_poly.type
_entity_poly.pdbx_seq_one_letter_code
_entity_poly.pdbx_strand_id
1 'polypeptide(L)'
;MGTHISIKVASTLEEHKVEGLVLLSPPPLQSEEGTEWETHNTRLSLLKNIRHNAYLVNQFRVWDRLEGVSSQSVLRQLPENSSIYTKVRQLRWNMDVDTRVVLRYIDGFQKATYEELISAVSRYNDRKQDPSTYEKTLLIGGMNDRVTPVKVVDDIHEYLCAHTKRTVSHVTKVNNAGHSLLLAKPEFISGIILNHLESKFPERLHLSPAWVLKLKAEISGDKWGLKNELKWSQTQAVSFNITRRNNTDLAPLLGMKTLREGDPNHSPHVLEERFYGSSKENDIKGNLIAVVDISADIPPYSPKSFKHIHYYKCATVSKVVPDHTAVRRFIQLIDDILASTNEPNPLVGVHCHYGFNRTGYLICCYLIEKKGWECSRGSGGI
;
A
#
# COMPACT_ATOMS: atom_id res chain seq x y z
N MET A 1 -3.07 -11.78 -19.97
CA MET A 1 -3.22 -13.03 -20.75
C MET A 1 -2.89 -14.33 -20.01
N GLY A 2 -2.06 -14.37 -18.96
CA GLY A 2 -1.70 -15.65 -18.29
C GLY A 2 -2.74 -16.27 -17.34
N THR A 3 -3.81 -15.55 -16.98
CA THR A 3 -4.76 -15.96 -15.92
C THR A 3 -5.53 -17.25 -16.21
N HIS A 4 -5.90 -17.50 -17.48
CA HIS A 4 -6.55 -18.76 -17.88
C HIS A 4 -5.65 -19.99 -17.65
N ILE A 5 -4.32 -19.87 -17.81
CA ILE A 5 -3.36 -20.94 -17.49
C ILE A 5 -3.37 -21.18 -15.98
N SER A 6 -3.34 -20.11 -15.17
CA SER A 6 -3.40 -20.24 -13.71
C SER A 6 -4.64 -21.02 -13.25
N ILE A 7 -5.80 -20.79 -13.88
CA ILE A 7 -7.03 -21.53 -13.61
C ILE A 7 -6.86 -23.01 -13.95
N LYS A 8 -6.41 -23.34 -15.17
CA LYS A 8 -6.21 -24.73 -15.62
C LYS A 8 -5.16 -25.48 -14.81
N VAL A 9 -4.09 -24.79 -14.39
CA VAL A 9 -3.08 -25.38 -13.51
C VAL A 9 -3.68 -25.65 -12.14
N ALA A 10 -4.41 -24.70 -11.54
CA ALA A 10 -5.05 -24.92 -10.25
C ALA A 10 -6.11 -26.04 -10.29
N SER A 11 -6.81 -26.22 -11.41
CA SER A 11 -7.78 -27.29 -11.61
C SER A 11 -7.17 -28.66 -11.92
N THR A 12 -5.85 -28.75 -12.14
CA THR A 12 -5.14 -30.02 -12.41
C THR A 12 -4.31 -30.48 -11.22
N LEU A 13 -3.90 -29.56 -10.35
CA LEU A 13 -3.17 -29.88 -9.13
C LEU A 13 -4.02 -30.68 -8.13
N GLU A 14 -3.31 -31.42 -7.27
CA GLU A 14 -3.89 -32.15 -6.13
C GLU A 14 -4.58 -31.19 -5.15
N GLU A 15 -5.56 -31.72 -4.42
CA GLU A 15 -6.25 -30.99 -3.36
C GLU A 15 -5.26 -30.44 -2.33
N HIS A 16 -5.57 -29.24 -1.82
CA HIS A 16 -4.81 -28.55 -0.78
C HIS A 16 -3.39 -28.10 -1.15
N LYS A 17 -2.99 -28.18 -2.43
CA LYS A 17 -1.71 -27.63 -2.92
C LYS A 17 -1.77 -26.14 -3.23
N VAL A 18 -2.94 -25.65 -3.64
CA VAL A 18 -3.15 -24.25 -4.03
C VAL A 18 -3.79 -23.51 -2.87
N GLU A 19 -3.19 -22.38 -2.47
CA GLU A 19 -3.73 -21.55 -1.40
C GLU A 19 -4.84 -20.62 -1.91
N GLY A 20 -4.65 -20.01 -3.09
CA GLY A 20 -5.62 -19.12 -3.72
C GLY A 20 -5.15 -18.68 -5.12
N LEU A 21 -5.96 -17.86 -5.80
CA LEU A 21 -5.67 -17.36 -7.14
C LEU A 21 -5.73 -15.85 -7.19
N VAL A 22 -4.79 -15.23 -7.91
CA VAL A 22 -4.82 -13.80 -8.24
C VAL A 22 -4.94 -13.65 -9.74
N LEU A 23 -6.09 -13.15 -10.21
CA LEU A 23 -6.40 -13.01 -11.63
C LEU A 23 -6.43 -11.51 -12.00
N LEU A 24 -5.42 -11.09 -12.77
CA LEU A 24 -5.29 -9.73 -13.29
C LEU A 24 -5.84 -9.66 -14.73
N SER A 25 -6.86 -8.84 -14.95
CA SER A 25 -7.55 -8.66 -16.23
C SER A 25 -7.83 -10.01 -16.94
N PRO A 26 -8.60 -10.92 -16.31
CA PRO A 26 -8.88 -12.22 -16.88
C PRO A 26 -9.70 -12.12 -18.17
N PRO A 27 -9.42 -12.98 -19.17
CA PRO A 27 -10.28 -13.11 -20.34
C PRO A 27 -11.64 -13.72 -19.94
N PRO A 28 -12.68 -13.53 -20.77
CA PRO A 28 -13.98 -14.17 -20.53
C PRO A 28 -13.85 -15.70 -20.57
N LEU A 29 -14.48 -16.35 -19.60
CA LEU A 29 -14.54 -17.81 -19.50
C LEU A 29 -15.63 -18.37 -20.40
N GLN A 30 -15.48 -19.64 -20.78
CA GLN A 30 -16.44 -20.36 -21.60
C GLN A 30 -17.44 -21.13 -20.73
N SER A 31 -18.73 -21.06 -21.07
CA SER A 31 -19.78 -21.97 -20.59
C SER A 31 -19.86 -23.20 -21.50
N GLU A 32 -20.08 -24.40 -20.94
CA GLU A 32 -20.18 -25.64 -21.75
C GLU A 32 -21.38 -25.65 -22.71
N GLU A 33 -22.44 -24.87 -22.43
CA GLU A 33 -23.57 -24.69 -23.33
C GLU A 33 -23.18 -23.85 -24.57
N GLY A 34 -22.62 -24.52 -25.57
CA GLY A 34 -23.10 -24.46 -26.95
C GLY A 34 -23.30 -23.10 -27.62
N THR A 35 -22.65 -22.04 -27.17
CA THR A 35 -22.50 -20.81 -27.95
C THR A 35 -21.03 -20.63 -28.25
N GLU A 36 -20.57 -21.44 -29.22
CA GLU A 36 -19.66 -20.87 -30.19
C GLU A 36 -20.29 -19.55 -30.63
N TRP A 37 -19.68 -18.43 -30.28
CA TRP A 37 -19.81 -17.27 -31.15
C TRP A 37 -19.17 -17.71 -32.46
N GLU A 38 -19.95 -18.37 -33.31
CA GLU A 38 -19.67 -18.51 -34.72
C GLU A 38 -19.57 -17.07 -35.22
N THR A 39 -18.35 -16.55 -35.21
CA THR A 39 -18.00 -15.44 -36.07
C THR A 39 -18.02 -16.05 -37.47
N HIS A 40 -19.20 -16.09 -38.08
CA HIS A 40 -19.36 -16.16 -39.53
C HIS A 40 -18.73 -14.88 -40.12
N ASN A 41 -17.40 -14.83 -40.12
CA ASN A 41 -16.61 -13.79 -40.74
C ASN A 41 -15.70 -14.49 -41.74
N THR A 42 -16.19 -14.62 -42.97
CA THR A 42 -15.45 -15.08 -44.16
C THR A 42 -14.10 -14.37 -44.36
N ARG A 43 -13.88 -13.21 -43.73
CA ARG A 43 -12.58 -12.51 -43.65
C ARG A 43 -11.52 -13.21 -42.76
N LEU A 44 -11.89 -14.09 -41.84
CA LEU A 44 -10.97 -14.84 -40.96
C LEU A 44 -10.28 -16.01 -41.66
N SER A 45 -10.84 -16.52 -42.77
CA SER A 45 -10.25 -17.59 -43.58
C SER A 45 -8.93 -17.15 -44.23
N LEU A 46 -8.89 -15.94 -44.82
CA LEU A 46 -7.67 -15.33 -45.36
C LEU A 46 -6.63 -15.04 -44.26
N LEU A 47 -7.08 -14.67 -43.06
CA LEU A 47 -6.23 -14.41 -41.90
C LEU A 47 -5.69 -15.69 -41.26
N LYS A 48 -6.35 -16.86 -41.41
CA LYS A 48 -5.81 -18.14 -40.94
C LYS A 48 -4.45 -18.43 -41.56
N ASN A 49 -4.27 -18.19 -42.86
CA ASN A 49 -2.97 -18.39 -43.52
C ASN A 49 -1.91 -17.36 -43.06
N ILE A 50 -2.32 -16.13 -42.77
CA ILE A 50 -1.43 -15.08 -42.22
C ILE A 50 -0.97 -15.43 -40.80
N ARG A 51 -1.82 -16.06 -39.98
CA ARG A 51 -1.50 -16.49 -38.60
C ARG A 51 -0.39 -17.54 -38.53
N HIS A 52 -0.16 -18.32 -39.59
CA HIS A 52 0.92 -19.32 -39.61
C HIS A 52 2.25 -18.74 -40.12
N ASN A 53 2.24 -17.53 -40.66
CA ASN A 53 3.42 -16.89 -41.21
C ASN A 53 3.88 -15.70 -40.36
N ALA A 54 4.88 -15.95 -39.50
CA ALA A 54 5.48 -14.93 -38.64
C ALA A 54 6.06 -13.73 -39.40
N TYR A 55 6.52 -13.92 -40.64
CA TYR A 55 7.05 -12.83 -41.46
C TYR A 55 5.95 -11.82 -41.82
N LEU A 56 4.79 -12.30 -42.28
CA LEU A 56 3.67 -11.41 -42.64
C LEU A 56 3.15 -10.65 -41.41
N VAL A 57 3.01 -11.33 -40.27
CA VAL A 57 2.58 -10.69 -39.01
C VAL A 57 3.62 -9.66 -38.54
N ASN A 58 4.92 -9.92 -38.74
CA ASN A 58 5.95 -8.93 -38.46
C ASN A 58 5.81 -7.68 -39.33
N GLN A 59 5.46 -7.80 -40.61
CA GLN A 59 5.22 -6.63 -41.47
C GLN A 59 4.06 -5.77 -40.95
N PHE A 60 2.95 -6.40 -40.54
CA PHE A 60 1.85 -5.67 -39.89
C PHE A 60 2.26 -5.01 -38.58
N ARG A 61 3.08 -5.68 -37.76
CA ARG A 61 3.61 -5.11 -36.51
C ARG A 61 4.56 -3.94 -36.77
N VAL A 62 5.37 -4.00 -37.83
CA VAL A 62 6.22 -2.87 -38.25
C VAL A 62 5.35 -1.70 -38.68
N TRP A 63 4.32 -1.95 -39.48
CA TRP A 63 3.38 -0.93 -39.92
C TRP A 63 2.65 -0.25 -38.76
N ASP A 64 2.08 -1.02 -37.81
CA ASP A 64 1.45 -0.48 -36.59
C ASP A 64 2.43 0.35 -35.74
N ARG A 65 3.71 -0.04 -35.69
CA ARG A 65 4.76 0.68 -34.93
C ARG A 65 5.18 2.01 -35.55
N LEU A 66 4.84 2.30 -36.81
CA LEU A 66 5.18 3.58 -37.44
C LEU A 66 4.54 4.78 -36.71
N GLU A 67 3.38 4.57 -36.09
CA GLU A 67 2.70 5.57 -35.26
C GLU A 67 3.31 5.73 -33.85
N GLY A 68 4.33 4.92 -33.52
CA GLY A 68 5.06 4.97 -32.26
C GLY A 68 4.15 4.85 -31.03
N VAL A 69 4.16 5.86 -30.16
CA VAL A 69 3.34 5.91 -28.93
C VAL A 69 1.84 6.08 -29.19
N SER A 70 1.47 6.47 -30.41
CA SER A 70 0.08 6.62 -30.84
C SER A 70 -0.47 5.39 -31.56
N SER A 71 0.34 4.34 -31.70
CA SER A 71 -0.06 3.08 -32.33
C SER A 71 -1.27 2.44 -31.64
N GLN A 72 -2.14 1.82 -32.44
CA GLN A 72 -3.34 1.15 -31.93
C GLN A 72 -3.00 0.01 -30.96
N SER A 73 -1.88 -0.68 -31.16
CA SER A 73 -1.41 -1.72 -30.23
C SER A 73 -1.02 -1.19 -28.84
N VAL A 74 -0.63 0.08 -28.74
CA VAL A 74 -0.35 0.76 -27.46
C VAL A 74 -1.63 1.32 -26.87
N LEU A 75 -2.42 2.05 -27.67
CA LEU A 75 -3.63 2.74 -27.19
C LEU A 75 -4.71 1.79 -26.68
N ARG A 76 -4.80 0.56 -27.20
CA ARG A 76 -5.78 -0.42 -26.69
C ARG A 76 -5.45 -0.95 -25.29
N GLN A 77 -4.19 -0.89 -24.87
CA GLN A 77 -3.72 -1.44 -23.59
C GLN A 77 -3.80 -0.44 -22.43
N LEU A 78 -3.91 0.85 -22.77
CA LEU A 78 -3.74 1.97 -21.85
C LEU A 78 -4.99 2.87 -21.83
N PRO A 79 -5.27 3.54 -20.70
CA PRO A 79 -6.26 4.62 -20.64
C PRO A 79 -5.88 5.79 -21.55
N GLU A 80 -6.87 6.57 -21.99
CA GLU A 80 -6.66 7.74 -22.87
C GLU A 80 -5.71 8.77 -22.26
N ASN A 81 -5.86 9.02 -20.95
CA ASN A 81 -5.09 10.01 -20.19
C ASN A 81 -3.74 9.47 -19.66
N SER A 82 -3.15 8.49 -20.33
CA SER A 82 -1.86 7.90 -19.93
C SER A 82 -0.69 8.83 -20.22
N SER A 83 0.27 8.90 -19.29
CA SER A 83 1.51 9.66 -19.47
C SER A 83 2.34 9.12 -20.65
N ILE A 84 3.16 9.99 -21.25
CA ILE A 84 4.08 9.62 -22.34
C ILE A 84 5.01 8.48 -21.89
N TYR A 85 5.50 8.53 -20.66
CA TYR A 85 6.35 7.48 -20.09
C TYR A 85 5.67 6.10 -20.12
N THR A 86 4.41 6.02 -19.71
CA THR A 86 3.64 4.76 -19.73
C THR A 86 3.41 4.26 -21.17
N LYS A 87 3.13 5.17 -22.11
CA LYS A 87 3.00 4.82 -23.54
C LYS A 87 4.30 4.28 -24.13
N VAL A 88 5.44 4.89 -23.80
CA VAL A 88 6.77 4.41 -24.22
C VAL A 88 7.09 3.04 -23.63
N ARG A 89 6.78 2.80 -22.35
CA ARG A 89 6.96 1.47 -21.73
C ARG A 89 6.12 0.40 -22.42
N GLN A 90 4.87 0.70 -22.74
CA GLN A 90 4.01 -0.23 -23.46
C GLN A 90 4.53 -0.49 -24.88
N LEU A 91 4.98 0.55 -25.60
CA LEU A 91 5.59 0.40 -26.92
C LEU A 91 6.84 -0.48 -26.87
N ARG A 92 7.71 -0.27 -25.88
CA ARG A 92 8.88 -1.12 -25.63
C ARG A 92 8.47 -2.58 -25.43
N TRP A 93 7.47 -2.83 -24.59
CA TRP A 93 6.94 -4.19 -24.40
C TRP A 93 6.44 -4.80 -25.71
N ASN A 94 5.74 -4.01 -26.54
CA ASN A 94 5.28 -4.45 -27.86
C ASN A 94 6.45 -4.72 -28.83
N MET A 95 7.64 -4.15 -28.63
CA MET A 95 8.85 -4.46 -29.40
C MET A 95 9.52 -5.74 -28.94
N ASP A 96 9.59 -5.97 -27.63
CA ASP A 96 10.27 -7.11 -27.01
C ASP A 96 9.55 -8.46 -27.24
N VAL A 97 8.25 -8.43 -27.55
CA VAL A 97 7.44 -9.64 -27.77
C VAL A 97 7.77 -10.31 -29.11
N ASP A 98 8.31 -11.53 -29.09
CA ASP A 98 8.56 -12.36 -30.29
C ASP A 98 7.24 -12.84 -30.92
N THR A 99 7.06 -12.53 -32.21
CA THR A 99 5.86 -12.92 -32.98
C THR A 99 5.64 -14.43 -33.03
N ARG A 100 6.69 -15.24 -33.14
CA ARG A 100 6.56 -16.71 -33.20
C ARG A 100 6.00 -17.27 -31.91
N VAL A 101 6.42 -16.73 -30.77
CA VAL A 101 5.91 -17.13 -29.45
C VAL A 101 4.43 -16.76 -29.34
N VAL A 102 4.06 -15.55 -29.75
CA VAL A 102 2.65 -15.11 -29.76
C VAL A 102 1.79 -16.00 -30.66
N LEU A 103 2.27 -16.34 -31.86
CA LEU A 103 1.51 -17.19 -32.78
C LEU A 103 1.31 -18.60 -32.24
N ARG A 104 2.35 -19.21 -31.66
CA ARG A 104 2.22 -20.51 -30.98
C ARG A 104 1.25 -20.45 -29.81
N TYR A 105 1.30 -19.37 -29.04
CA TYR A 105 0.35 -19.15 -27.95
C TYR A 105 -1.08 -19.02 -28.47
N ILE A 106 -1.32 -18.25 -29.53
CA ILE A 106 -2.66 -18.09 -30.13
C ILE A 106 -3.18 -19.42 -30.68
N ASP A 107 -2.31 -20.21 -31.30
CA ASP A 107 -2.65 -21.52 -31.85
C ASP A 107 -3.04 -22.53 -30.76
N GLY A 108 -2.32 -22.50 -29.64
CA GLY A 108 -2.63 -23.30 -28.44
C GLY A 108 -3.61 -22.65 -27.46
N PHE A 109 -4.17 -21.47 -27.78
CA PHE A 109 -4.99 -20.74 -26.81
C PHE A 109 -6.36 -21.39 -26.67
N GLN A 110 -6.61 -21.94 -25.49
CA GLN A 110 -7.91 -22.44 -25.08
C GLN A 110 -8.41 -21.61 -23.91
N LYS A 111 -9.63 -21.07 -24.03
CA LYS A 111 -10.26 -20.36 -22.91
C LYS A 111 -10.42 -21.33 -21.74
N ALA A 112 -10.31 -20.79 -20.52
CA ALA A 112 -10.67 -21.55 -19.34
C ALA A 112 -12.19 -21.59 -19.21
N THR A 113 -12.73 -22.69 -18.69
CA THR A 113 -14.17 -22.83 -18.45
C THR A 113 -14.52 -22.38 -17.04
N TYR A 114 -15.80 -22.07 -16.84
CA TYR A 114 -16.31 -21.80 -15.50
C TYR A 114 -16.18 -23.01 -14.56
N GLU A 115 -16.28 -24.23 -15.10
CA GLU A 115 -16.13 -25.47 -14.33
C GLU A 115 -14.69 -25.73 -13.91
N GLU A 116 -13.72 -25.46 -14.80
CA GLU A 116 -12.30 -25.49 -14.45
C GLU A 116 -12.02 -24.53 -13.28
N LEU A 117 -12.63 -23.34 -13.31
CA LEU A 117 -12.50 -22.37 -12.22
C LEU A 117 -13.16 -22.85 -10.92
N ILE A 118 -14.37 -23.42 -10.99
CA ILE A 118 -15.02 -23.99 -9.80
C ILE A 118 -14.16 -25.12 -9.22
N SER A 119 -13.65 -26.01 -10.06
CA SER A 119 -12.81 -27.12 -9.64
C SER A 119 -11.50 -26.63 -9.03
N ALA A 120 -10.91 -25.57 -9.57
CA ALA A 120 -9.73 -24.93 -8.97
C ALA A 120 -10.04 -24.40 -7.55
N VAL A 121 -11.16 -23.67 -7.39
CA VAL A 121 -11.56 -23.08 -6.11
C VAL A 121 -11.90 -24.17 -5.08
N SER A 122 -12.59 -25.24 -5.47
CA SER A 122 -12.95 -26.32 -4.55
C SER A 122 -11.75 -27.09 -4.00
N ARG A 123 -10.61 -27.04 -4.70
CA ARG A 123 -9.37 -27.73 -4.32
C ARG A 123 -8.43 -26.89 -3.48
N TYR A 124 -8.81 -25.67 -3.13
CA TYR A 124 -8.00 -24.81 -2.29
C TYR A 124 -7.70 -25.45 -0.93
N ASN A 125 -6.62 -25.00 -0.31
CA ASN A 125 -6.24 -25.42 1.03
C ASN A 125 -7.10 -24.72 2.09
N ASP A 126 -8.38 -25.12 2.18
CA ASP A 126 -9.33 -24.53 3.12
C ASP A 126 -9.30 -25.27 4.47
N ARG A 127 -9.12 -24.52 5.56
CA ARG A 127 -9.33 -25.07 6.91
C ARG A 127 -10.83 -25.09 7.17
N LYS A 128 -11.40 -26.27 7.39
CA LYS A 128 -12.83 -26.45 7.73
C LYS A 128 -13.28 -25.71 9.00
N GLN A 129 -12.33 -25.24 9.81
CA GLN A 129 -12.57 -24.63 11.12
C GLN A 129 -12.62 -23.10 11.09
N ASP A 130 -12.21 -22.45 9.99
CA ASP A 130 -12.19 -20.98 9.90
C ASP A 130 -13.21 -20.49 8.84
N PRO A 131 -14.29 -19.82 9.26
CA PRO A 131 -15.31 -19.32 8.35
C PRO A 131 -14.87 -18.08 7.54
N SER A 132 -13.76 -17.44 7.89
CA SER A 132 -13.24 -16.24 7.20
C SER A 132 -12.36 -16.54 5.99
N THR A 133 -12.03 -17.82 5.77
CA THR A 133 -10.96 -18.29 4.88
C THR A 133 -11.37 -18.44 3.40
N TYR A 134 -12.62 -18.15 3.01
CA TYR A 134 -13.09 -18.54 1.67
C TYR A 134 -12.80 -17.52 0.56
N GLU A 135 -12.58 -16.24 0.90
CA GLU A 135 -12.29 -15.18 -0.08
C GLU A 135 -10.83 -15.19 -0.56
N LYS A 136 -10.41 -16.28 -1.20
CA LYS A 136 -9.02 -16.52 -1.61
C LYS A 136 -8.72 -16.23 -3.08
N THR A 137 -9.76 -15.94 -3.85
CA THR A 137 -9.62 -15.58 -5.26
C THR A 137 -9.69 -14.06 -5.40
N LEU A 138 -8.60 -13.41 -5.77
CA LEU A 138 -8.56 -11.98 -6.03
C LEU A 138 -8.72 -11.71 -7.53
N LEU A 139 -9.74 -10.96 -7.89
CA LEU A 139 -9.99 -10.53 -9.26
C LEU A 139 -9.73 -9.02 -9.38
N ILE A 140 -8.82 -8.63 -10.28
CA ILE A 140 -8.49 -7.22 -10.49
C ILE A 140 -8.74 -6.85 -11.95
N GLY A 141 -9.52 -5.79 -12.17
CA GLY A 141 -9.84 -5.26 -13.50
C GLY A 141 -9.61 -3.75 -13.59
N GLY A 142 -9.12 -3.28 -14.73
CA GLY A 142 -8.94 -1.85 -15.01
C GLY A 142 -10.19 -1.24 -15.63
N MET A 143 -10.70 -0.13 -15.07
CA MET A 143 -11.94 0.51 -15.55
C MET A 143 -11.92 0.93 -17.02
N ASN A 144 -10.74 1.18 -17.57
CA ASN A 144 -10.54 1.61 -18.96
C ASN A 144 -9.94 0.49 -19.82
N ASP A 145 -10.06 -0.77 -19.40
CA ASP A 145 -9.58 -1.92 -20.16
C ASP A 145 -10.47 -2.16 -21.40
N ARG A 146 -9.86 -1.95 -22.59
CA ARG A 146 -10.49 -2.18 -23.89
C ARG A 146 -10.28 -3.61 -24.43
N VAL A 147 -9.42 -4.39 -23.79
CA VAL A 147 -9.05 -5.75 -24.20
C VAL A 147 -9.93 -6.77 -23.47
N THR A 148 -10.05 -6.62 -22.15
CA THR A 148 -10.91 -7.43 -21.29
C THR A 148 -11.76 -6.49 -20.42
N PRO A 149 -13.00 -6.19 -20.82
CA PRO A 149 -13.85 -5.25 -20.08
C PRO A 149 -14.04 -5.68 -18.62
N VAL A 150 -14.13 -4.71 -17.70
CA VAL A 150 -14.31 -4.98 -16.27
C VAL A 150 -15.53 -5.83 -15.96
N LYS A 151 -16.57 -5.75 -16.81
CA LYS A 151 -17.76 -6.60 -16.69
C LYS A 151 -17.40 -8.08 -16.59
N VAL A 152 -16.36 -8.54 -17.28
CA VAL A 152 -15.90 -9.93 -17.20
C VAL A 152 -15.51 -10.34 -15.78
N VAL A 153 -14.87 -9.43 -15.03
CA VAL A 153 -14.50 -9.68 -13.62
C VAL A 153 -15.74 -9.76 -12.74
N ASP A 154 -16.74 -8.91 -13.00
CA ASP A 154 -18.02 -8.95 -12.29
C ASP A 154 -18.78 -10.25 -12.60
N ASP A 155 -18.88 -10.64 -13.88
CA ASP A 155 -19.53 -11.86 -14.34
C ASP A 155 -18.88 -13.11 -13.69
N ILE A 156 -17.55 -13.16 -13.61
CA ILE A 156 -16.82 -14.25 -12.93
C ILE A 156 -17.12 -14.29 -11.43
N HIS A 157 -17.14 -13.13 -10.78
CA HIS A 157 -17.44 -13.03 -9.35
C HIS A 157 -18.86 -13.48 -9.03
N GLU A 158 -19.84 -12.97 -9.78
CA GLU A 158 -21.25 -13.33 -9.62
C GLU A 158 -21.46 -14.82 -9.83
N TYR A 159 -20.87 -15.41 -10.88
CA TYR A 159 -20.97 -16.83 -11.15
C TYR A 159 -20.36 -17.69 -10.02
N LEU A 160 -19.16 -17.33 -9.55
CA LEU A 160 -18.49 -18.02 -8.44
C LEU A 160 -19.31 -17.99 -7.15
N CYS A 161 -19.84 -16.81 -6.80
CA CYS A 161 -20.63 -16.62 -5.58
C CYS A 161 -21.98 -17.34 -5.67
N ALA A 162 -22.64 -17.31 -6.85
CA ALA A 162 -23.90 -18.01 -7.09
C ALA A 162 -23.74 -19.53 -6.98
N HIS A 163 -22.68 -20.09 -7.58
CA HIS A 163 -22.44 -21.53 -7.56
C HIS A 163 -22.05 -22.05 -6.16
N THR A 164 -21.19 -21.32 -5.46
CA THR A 164 -20.69 -21.75 -4.14
C THR A 164 -21.63 -21.38 -2.99
N LYS A 165 -22.62 -20.50 -3.22
CA LYS A 165 -23.55 -19.91 -2.23
C LYS A 165 -22.84 -19.14 -1.10
N ARG A 166 -21.63 -18.64 -1.35
CA ARG A 166 -20.78 -17.89 -0.40
C ARG A 166 -19.84 -16.96 -1.15
N THR A 167 -19.28 -15.96 -0.46
CA THR A 167 -18.27 -15.07 -1.04
C THR A 167 -16.92 -15.78 -1.09
N VAL A 168 -16.51 -16.22 -2.28
CA VAL A 168 -15.23 -16.93 -2.50
C VAL A 168 -14.19 -16.10 -3.26
N SER A 169 -14.60 -14.94 -3.77
CA SER A 169 -13.73 -14.04 -4.51
C SER A 169 -13.91 -12.59 -4.10
N HIS A 170 -12.82 -11.82 -4.20
CA HIS A 170 -12.80 -10.39 -3.95
C HIS A 170 -12.50 -9.66 -5.26
N VAL A 171 -13.33 -8.67 -5.60
CA VAL A 171 -13.17 -7.87 -6.82
C VAL A 171 -12.55 -6.51 -6.47
N THR A 172 -11.53 -6.10 -7.22
CA THR A 172 -10.96 -4.76 -7.12
C THR A 172 -10.92 -4.09 -8.49
N LYS A 173 -11.65 -2.97 -8.61
CA LYS A 173 -11.70 -2.16 -9.83
C LYS A 173 -10.73 -1.01 -9.69
N VAL A 174 -9.85 -0.86 -10.67
CA VAL A 174 -8.78 0.15 -10.64
C VAL A 174 -9.12 1.28 -11.58
N ASN A 175 -9.34 2.46 -11.02
CA ASN A 175 -9.63 3.68 -11.77
C ASN A 175 -8.42 4.10 -12.60
N ASN A 176 -8.67 4.62 -13.81
CA ASN A 176 -7.63 5.09 -14.73
C ASN A 176 -6.54 4.03 -14.98
N ALA A 177 -6.97 2.80 -15.21
CA ALA A 177 -6.10 1.69 -15.57
C ALA A 177 -6.73 0.88 -16.72
N GLY A 178 -5.89 0.46 -17.66
CA GLY A 178 -6.27 -0.39 -18.80
C GLY A 178 -5.97 -1.86 -18.51
N HIS A 179 -5.69 -2.64 -19.55
CA HIS A 179 -5.39 -4.07 -19.43
C HIS A 179 -4.08 -4.37 -18.70
N SER A 180 -3.06 -3.54 -18.92
CA SER A 180 -1.74 -3.76 -18.34
C SER A 180 -1.63 -3.11 -16.95
N LEU A 181 -2.37 -3.67 -15.98
CA LEU A 181 -2.50 -3.15 -14.60
C LEU A 181 -1.14 -2.91 -13.92
N LEU A 182 -0.25 -3.91 -13.93
CA LEU A 182 1.09 -3.83 -13.33
C LEU A 182 2.02 -2.84 -14.04
N LEU A 183 1.77 -2.54 -15.32
CA LEU A 183 2.53 -1.53 -16.06
C LEU A 183 2.07 -0.13 -15.69
N ALA A 184 0.75 0.06 -15.55
CA ALA A 184 0.13 1.34 -15.27
C ALA A 184 0.37 1.80 -13.82
N LYS A 185 0.17 0.92 -12.84
CA LYS A 185 0.24 1.26 -11.41
C LYS A 185 0.89 0.13 -10.58
N PRO A 186 2.18 -0.20 -10.80
CA PRO A 186 2.83 -1.35 -10.18
C PRO A 186 2.71 -1.35 -8.65
N GLU A 187 3.07 -0.25 -8.00
CA GLU A 187 3.07 -0.11 -6.53
C GLU A 187 1.67 -0.31 -5.93
N PHE A 188 0.66 0.31 -6.54
CA PHE A 188 -0.73 0.23 -6.09
C PHE A 188 -1.29 -1.19 -6.24
N ILE A 189 -1.05 -1.84 -7.38
CA ILE A 189 -1.51 -3.21 -7.62
C ILE A 189 -0.79 -4.20 -6.70
N SER A 190 0.53 -4.06 -6.54
CA SER A 190 1.31 -4.87 -5.60
C SER A 190 0.82 -4.68 -4.16
N GLY A 191 0.48 -3.46 -3.75
CA GLY A 191 -0.11 -3.17 -2.44
C GLY A 191 -1.48 -3.84 -2.26
N ILE A 192 -2.37 -3.80 -3.25
CA ILE A 192 -3.66 -4.51 -3.20
C ILE A 192 -3.45 -6.01 -3.04
N ILE A 193 -2.55 -6.60 -3.84
CA ILE A 193 -2.24 -8.03 -3.77
C ILE A 193 -1.68 -8.37 -2.38
N LEU A 194 -0.72 -7.59 -1.87
CA LEU A 194 -0.13 -7.82 -0.55
C LEU A 194 -1.18 -7.73 0.56
N ASN A 195 -2.01 -6.68 0.56
CA ASN A 195 -3.07 -6.50 1.55
C ASN A 195 -4.08 -7.65 1.52
N HIS A 196 -4.45 -8.13 0.32
CA HIS A 196 -5.32 -9.30 0.18
C HIS A 196 -4.65 -10.56 0.74
N LEU A 197 -3.36 -10.77 0.43
CA LEU A 197 -2.63 -11.91 0.95
C LEU A 197 -2.47 -11.87 2.48
N GLU A 198 -2.17 -10.71 3.06
CA GLU A 198 -2.03 -10.55 4.51
C GLU A 198 -3.36 -10.72 5.25
N SER A 199 -4.44 -10.16 4.72
CA SER A 199 -5.76 -10.25 5.36
C SER A 199 -6.41 -11.62 5.25
N LYS A 200 -6.22 -12.32 4.12
CA LYS A 200 -6.88 -13.59 3.83
C LYS A 200 -6.01 -14.83 4.07
N PHE A 201 -4.69 -14.66 4.23
CA PHE A 201 -3.74 -15.76 4.49
C PHE A 201 -2.80 -15.51 5.71
N PRO A 202 -3.32 -15.00 6.85
CA PRO A 202 -2.47 -14.50 7.95
C PRO A 202 -1.57 -15.57 8.59
N GLU A 203 -2.01 -16.83 8.64
CA GLU A 203 -1.29 -17.93 9.33
C GLU A 203 -0.47 -18.85 8.42
N ARG A 204 -0.39 -18.58 7.12
CA ARG A 204 0.29 -19.47 6.16
C ARG A 204 1.41 -18.81 5.39
N LEU A 205 1.10 -17.72 4.70
CA LEU A 205 2.08 -17.08 3.82
C LEU A 205 3.02 -16.14 4.57
N HIS A 206 2.57 -15.63 5.74
CA HIS A 206 3.36 -14.78 6.63
C HIS A 206 4.22 -13.72 5.91
N LEU A 207 3.62 -13.05 4.92
CA LEU A 207 4.33 -12.10 4.05
C LEU A 207 4.59 -10.74 4.69
N SER A 208 4.02 -10.50 5.88
CA SER A 208 4.19 -9.24 6.59
C SER A 208 5.66 -9.00 6.92
N PRO A 209 6.27 -7.89 6.44
CA PRO A 209 7.64 -7.54 6.78
C PRO A 209 7.86 -7.45 8.29
N ALA A 210 6.86 -6.98 9.03
CA ALA A 210 6.90 -6.91 10.50
C ALA A 210 7.01 -8.31 11.13
N TRP A 211 6.21 -9.27 10.64
CA TRP A 211 6.30 -10.66 11.10
C TRP A 211 7.65 -11.30 10.74
N VAL A 212 8.12 -11.12 9.51
CA VAL A 212 9.41 -11.67 9.05
C VAL A 212 10.57 -11.10 9.86
N LEU A 213 10.56 -9.80 10.14
CA LEU A 213 11.58 -9.15 10.97
C LEU A 213 11.51 -9.62 12.42
N LYS A 214 10.30 -9.81 12.97
CA LYS A 214 10.11 -10.38 14.31
C LYS A 214 10.68 -11.80 14.39
N LEU A 215 10.31 -12.67 13.47
CA LEU A 215 10.79 -14.06 13.41
C LEU A 215 12.31 -14.10 13.21
N LYS A 216 12.85 -13.24 12.32
CA LYS A 216 14.28 -13.10 12.14
C LYS A 216 14.96 -12.67 13.43
N ALA A 217 14.41 -11.70 14.17
CA ALA A 217 14.95 -11.27 15.45
C ALA A 217 14.91 -12.40 16.49
N GLU A 218 13.83 -13.18 16.55
CA GLU A 218 13.70 -14.34 17.43
C GLU A 218 14.73 -15.43 17.10
N ILE A 219 14.84 -15.83 15.83
CA ILE A 219 15.78 -16.86 15.34
C ILE A 219 17.23 -16.40 15.53
N SER A 220 17.53 -15.12 15.26
CA SER A 220 18.87 -14.55 15.40
C SER A 220 19.27 -14.31 16.86
N GLY A 221 18.34 -14.48 17.81
CA GLY A 221 18.57 -14.15 19.21
C GLY A 221 18.75 -12.65 19.46
N ASP A 222 18.26 -11.78 18.55
CA ASP A 222 18.32 -10.34 18.67
C ASP A 222 17.27 -9.83 19.68
N LYS A 223 17.55 -10.10 20.96
CA LYS A 223 16.75 -9.66 22.10
C LYS A 223 16.61 -8.14 22.17
N TRP A 224 17.48 -7.39 21.48
CA TRP A 224 17.49 -5.93 21.49
C TRP A 224 16.36 -5.34 20.64
N GLY A 225 16.06 -5.91 19.46
CA GLY A 225 14.95 -5.47 18.62
C GLY A 225 13.58 -5.61 19.32
N LEU A 226 13.31 -6.79 19.88
CA LEU A 226 12.05 -7.09 20.60
C LEU A 226 11.90 -6.25 21.89
N LYS A 227 13.00 -6.05 22.64
CA LYS A 227 13.01 -5.19 23.83
C LYS A 227 12.71 -3.73 23.47
N ASN A 228 13.21 -3.25 22.32
CA ASN A 228 12.97 -1.89 21.88
C ASN A 228 11.50 -1.64 21.51
N GLU A 229 10.84 -2.64 20.92
CA GLU A 229 9.41 -2.59 20.61
C GLU A 229 8.56 -2.64 21.87
N LEU A 230 8.80 -3.58 22.78
CA LEU A 230 8.09 -3.66 24.06
C LEU A 230 8.25 -2.37 24.86
N LYS A 231 9.47 -1.85 24.95
CA LYS A 231 9.75 -0.57 25.61
C LYS A 231 8.98 0.58 24.94
N TRP A 232 8.97 0.63 23.61
CA TRP A 232 8.23 1.66 22.88
C TRP A 232 6.71 1.53 23.12
N SER A 233 6.16 0.31 23.12
CA SER A 233 4.74 0.06 23.35
C SER A 233 4.32 0.49 24.76
N GLN A 234 5.13 0.20 25.78
CA GLN A 234 4.88 0.58 27.17
C GLN A 234 5.12 2.08 27.46
N THR A 235 5.86 2.77 26.59
CA THR A 235 6.13 4.20 26.75
C THR A 235 4.86 5.01 26.48
N GLN A 236 4.58 5.99 27.34
CA GLN A 236 3.49 6.95 27.13
C GLN A 236 3.60 7.62 25.75
N ALA A 237 2.49 7.66 25.03
CA ALA A 237 2.42 8.16 23.65
C ALA A 237 2.79 9.64 23.53
N VAL A 238 2.07 10.48 24.28
CA VAL A 238 2.22 11.94 24.32
C VAL A 238 2.20 12.37 25.77
N SER A 239 3.09 13.28 26.16
CA SER A 239 3.17 13.85 27.50
C SER A 239 1.92 14.65 27.84
N PHE A 240 1.69 14.85 29.14
CA PHE A 240 0.74 15.84 29.61
C PHE A 240 1.24 17.26 29.30
N ASN A 241 0.36 18.27 29.43
CA ASN A 241 0.80 19.65 29.35
C ASN A 241 1.89 19.93 30.39
N ILE A 242 3.00 20.49 29.93
CA ILE A 242 4.06 20.96 30.82
C ILE A 242 3.63 22.33 31.36
N THR A 243 3.53 22.46 32.69
CA THR A 243 3.02 23.67 33.33
C THR A 243 3.96 24.25 34.38
N ARG A 244 3.82 25.55 34.64
CA ARG A 244 4.47 26.27 35.76
C ARG A 244 3.41 27.03 36.55
N ARG A 245 3.72 27.34 37.82
CA ARG A 245 2.87 28.16 38.72
C ARG A 245 1.42 27.63 38.83
N ASN A 246 1.24 26.41 39.33
CA ASN A 246 -0.07 25.78 39.56
C ASN A 246 -1.00 25.79 38.31
N ASN A 247 -0.51 25.33 37.16
CA ASN A 247 -1.25 25.22 35.89
C ASN A 247 -1.70 26.54 35.24
N THR A 248 -1.11 27.67 35.63
CA THR A 248 -1.43 28.97 35.02
C THR A 248 -0.60 29.27 33.78
N ASP A 249 0.66 28.83 33.75
CA ASP A 249 1.57 29.01 32.61
C ASP A 249 1.78 27.66 31.90
N LEU A 250 1.35 27.58 30.65
CA LEU A 250 1.36 26.37 29.82
C LEU A 250 2.48 26.46 28.78
N ALA A 251 3.31 25.42 28.73
CA ALA A 251 4.29 25.28 27.66
C ALA A 251 3.58 25.03 26.32
N PRO A 252 4.05 25.65 25.22
CA PRO A 252 3.56 25.34 23.88
C PRO A 252 4.16 24.04 23.31
N LEU A 253 4.93 23.30 24.10
CA LEU A 253 5.66 22.10 23.69
C LEU A 253 5.16 20.87 24.44
N LEU A 254 5.05 19.75 23.73
CA LEU A 254 4.79 18.42 24.28
C LEU A 254 5.91 17.47 23.91
N GLY A 255 6.25 16.55 24.81
CA GLY A 255 7.11 15.42 24.49
C GLY A 255 6.29 14.25 23.99
N MET A 256 6.73 13.55 22.95
CA MET A 256 6.06 12.33 22.50
C MET A 256 7.06 11.29 22.00
N LYS A 257 6.67 10.02 21.99
CA LYS A 257 7.43 8.95 21.31
C LYS A 257 7.17 9.02 19.80
N THR A 258 8.09 8.45 18.99
CA THR A 258 7.88 8.38 17.53
C THR A 258 6.58 7.65 17.21
N LEU A 259 5.86 8.08 16.18
CA LEU A 259 4.66 7.40 15.67
C LEU A 259 5.05 6.18 14.82
N ARG A 260 4.08 5.33 14.50
CA ARG A 260 4.19 4.22 13.53
C ARG A 260 2.94 4.18 12.65
N GLU A 261 3.08 4.05 11.33
CA GLU A 261 1.96 4.20 10.38
C GLU A 261 0.74 3.32 10.69
N GLY A 262 0.99 2.04 10.99
CA GLY A 262 -0.06 1.04 11.22
C GLY A 262 -0.32 0.68 12.68
N ASP A 263 0.19 1.46 13.64
CA ASP A 263 -0.02 1.14 15.06
C ASP A 263 -1.44 1.55 15.50
N PRO A 264 -2.17 0.66 16.20
CA PRO A 264 -3.55 0.93 16.59
C PRO A 264 -3.68 2.00 17.68
N ASN A 265 -2.61 2.30 18.42
CA ASN A 265 -2.64 3.21 19.58
C ASN A 265 -1.88 4.51 19.35
N HIS A 266 -0.83 4.52 18.50
CA HIS A 266 0.03 5.68 18.27
C HIS A 266 0.50 5.79 16.81
N SER A 267 -0.47 6.04 15.93
CA SER A 267 -0.28 6.33 14.50
C SER A 267 -0.67 7.77 14.16
N PRO A 268 -0.28 8.30 12.98
CA PRO A 268 -0.68 9.64 12.55
C PRO A 268 -2.20 9.87 12.59
N HIS A 269 -2.98 8.84 12.21
CA HIS A 269 -4.44 8.90 12.22
C HIS A 269 -5.00 9.03 13.64
N VAL A 270 -4.52 8.20 14.58
CA VAL A 270 -4.95 8.25 15.99
C VAL A 270 -4.56 9.57 16.65
N LEU A 271 -3.38 10.11 16.30
CA LEU A 271 -2.94 11.41 16.81
C LEU A 271 -3.81 12.56 16.29
N GLU A 272 -4.15 12.56 14.99
CA GLU A 272 -5.10 13.52 14.41
C GLU A 272 -6.47 13.44 15.07
N GLU A 273 -7.00 12.23 15.24
CA GLU A 273 -8.30 12.01 15.87
C GLU A 273 -8.31 12.48 17.33
N ARG A 274 -7.20 12.31 18.05
CA ARG A 274 -7.08 12.77 19.44
C ARG A 274 -7.20 14.29 19.60
N PHE A 275 -6.66 15.08 18.67
CA PHE A 275 -6.67 16.55 18.77
C PHE A 275 -7.79 17.22 17.97
N TYR A 276 -8.21 16.61 16.85
CA TYR A 276 -9.16 17.19 15.89
C TYR A 276 -10.43 16.35 15.69
N GLY A 277 -10.51 15.15 16.27
CA GLY A 277 -11.68 14.27 16.18
C GLY A 277 -12.84 14.72 17.07
N SER A 278 -13.99 14.08 16.87
CA SER A 278 -15.23 14.34 17.62
C SER A 278 -15.12 13.95 19.09
N SER A 279 -14.24 12.99 19.41
CA SER A 279 -13.96 12.50 20.76
C SER A 279 -12.79 13.27 21.37
N LYS A 280 -13.01 14.53 21.75
CA LYS A 280 -12.01 15.31 22.52
C LYS A 280 -11.87 14.74 23.93
N GLU A 281 -11.01 13.75 24.11
CA GLU A 281 -10.52 13.39 25.44
C GLU A 281 -9.72 14.58 26.00
N ASN A 282 -10.31 15.27 26.97
CA ASN A 282 -9.93 16.60 27.48
C ASN A 282 -8.67 16.64 28.36
N ASP A 283 -7.75 15.68 28.21
CA ASP A 283 -6.58 15.58 29.10
C ASP A 283 -5.50 16.61 28.76
N ILE A 284 -5.47 17.09 27.52
CA ILE A 284 -4.48 18.05 27.02
C ILE A 284 -5.19 19.35 26.60
N LYS A 285 -4.77 20.47 27.19
CA LYS A 285 -5.26 21.81 26.87
C LYS A 285 -4.48 22.37 25.67
N GLY A 286 -5.15 22.52 24.53
CA GLY A 286 -4.62 23.12 23.30
C GLY A 286 -4.71 22.19 22.08
N ASN A 287 -4.46 22.73 20.90
CA ASN A 287 -4.47 21.97 19.64
C ASN A 287 -3.04 21.71 19.16
N LEU A 288 -2.74 20.46 18.80
CA LEU A 288 -1.44 20.09 18.24
C LEU A 288 -1.34 20.52 16.78
N ILE A 289 -0.59 21.57 16.50
CA ILE A 289 -0.47 22.13 15.13
C ILE A 289 0.69 21.56 14.34
N ALA A 290 1.71 21.04 15.04
CA ALA A 290 2.93 20.58 14.40
C ALA A 290 3.62 19.47 15.19
N VAL A 291 4.34 18.62 14.46
CA VAL A 291 5.22 17.59 15.00
C VAL A 291 6.63 17.86 14.52
N VAL A 292 7.56 18.02 15.46
CA VAL A 292 8.99 18.21 15.23
C VAL A 292 9.73 16.90 15.53
N ASP A 293 10.23 16.29 14.48
CA ASP A 293 11.04 15.08 14.53
C ASP A 293 12.52 15.44 14.68
N ILE A 294 13.08 15.13 15.85
CA ILE A 294 14.50 15.38 16.15
C ILE A 294 15.39 14.15 15.92
N SER A 295 14.84 13.05 15.40
CA SER A 295 15.63 11.87 15.05
C SER A 295 16.48 12.10 13.78
N ALA A 296 17.55 11.33 13.60
CA ALA A 296 18.35 11.36 12.38
C ALA A 296 17.73 10.50 11.26
N ASP A 297 17.09 9.39 11.65
CA ASP A 297 16.54 8.41 10.73
C ASP A 297 15.25 8.90 10.05
N ILE A 298 14.87 8.27 8.96
CA ILE A 298 13.58 8.51 8.30
C ILE A 298 12.46 8.03 9.24
N PRO A 299 11.39 8.82 9.47
CA PRO A 299 10.31 8.41 10.36
C PRO A 299 9.62 7.11 9.85
N PRO A 300 9.20 6.20 10.75
CA PRO A 300 8.49 4.97 10.38
C PRO A 300 6.98 5.22 10.12
N TYR A 301 6.63 6.44 9.72
CA TYR A 301 5.30 6.90 9.37
C TYR A 301 5.42 7.95 8.27
N SER A 302 4.36 8.15 7.50
CA SER A 302 4.30 9.10 6.40
C SER A 302 3.83 10.46 6.94
N PRO A 303 4.65 11.53 6.82
CA PRO A 303 4.22 12.88 7.15
C PRO A 303 2.99 13.36 6.36
N LYS A 304 2.72 12.75 5.19
CA LYS A 304 1.57 13.08 4.33
C LYS A 304 0.25 12.53 4.87
N SER A 305 0.29 11.67 5.88
CA SER A 305 -0.92 11.09 6.48
C SER A 305 -1.64 12.07 7.42
N PHE A 306 -0.98 13.16 7.81
CA PHE A 306 -1.60 14.26 8.54
C PHE A 306 -2.41 15.19 7.63
N LYS A 307 -3.49 15.76 8.16
CA LYS A 307 -4.36 16.74 7.50
C LYS A 307 -4.20 18.12 8.13
N HIS A 308 -4.23 18.20 9.46
CA HIS A 308 -4.14 19.44 10.24
C HIS A 308 -2.76 19.63 10.86
N ILE A 309 -2.06 18.54 11.17
CA ILE A 309 -0.76 18.57 11.84
C ILE A 309 0.38 18.68 10.82
N HIS A 310 1.22 19.71 10.94
CA HIS A 310 2.38 19.88 10.06
C HIS A 310 3.64 19.17 10.58
N TYR A 311 4.36 18.46 9.71
CA TYR A 311 5.59 17.77 10.06
C TYR A 311 6.84 18.61 9.75
N TYR A 312 7.77 18.68 10.70
CA TYR A 312 9.06 19.33 10.56
C TYR A 312 10.20 18.42 11.01
N LYS A 313 11.29 18.37 10.25
CA LYS A 313 12.50 17.61 10.59
C LYS A 313 13.58 18.53 11.16
N CYS A 314 14.03 18.26 12.38
CA CYS A 314 15.13 18.96 13.05
C CYS A 314 16.15 17.95 13.61
N ALA A 315 16.83 17.25 12.70
CA ALA A 315 17.66 16.10 13.04
C ALA A 315 18.77 16.41 14.07
N THR A 316 18.91 15.52 15.04
CA THR A 316 20.02 15.49 16.01
C THR A 316 20.71 14.13 15.99
N VAL A 317 21.99 14.12 16.34
CA VAL A 317 22.79 12.88 16.40
C VAL A 317 22.33 12.01 17.58
N SER A 318 22.16 10.71 17.34
CA SER A 318 21.75 9.77 18.38
C SER A 318 22.86 9.55 19.40
N LYS A 319 22.50 9.41 20.69
CA LYS A 319 23.42 9.19 21.84
C LYS A 319 24.43 10.32 22.10
N VAL A 320 24.32 11.44 21.40
CA VAL A 320 25.12 12.65 21.62
C VAL A 320 24.18 13.75 22.09
N VAL A 321 24.60 14.53 23.09
CA VAL A 321 23.84 15.68 23.57
C VAL A 321 23.79 16.74 22.45
N PRO A 322 22.62 17.31 22.11
CA PRO A 322 22.53 18.39 21.13
C PRO A 322 23.45 19.55 21.49
N ASP A 323 24.25 20.01 20.53
CA ASP A 323 25.18 21.12 20.70
C ASP A 323 24.46 22.47 20.63
N HIS A 324 25.16 23.56 20.97
CA HIS A 324 24.56 24.90 20.92
C HIS A 324 23.98 25.27 19.56
N THR A 325 24.55 24.76 18.46
CA THR A 325 23.99 25.01 17.13
C THR A 325 22.66 24.27 16.93
N ALA A 326 22.56 23.01 17.35
CA ALA A 326 21.31 22.25 17.32
C ALA A 326 20.23 22.87 18.22
N VAL A 327 20.61 23.33 19.41
CA VAL A 327 19.68 24.01 20.33
C VAL A 327 19.11 25.29 19.67
N ARG A 328 19.96 26.15 19.10
CA ARG A 328 19.51 27.37 18.43
C ARG A 328 18.62 27.08 17.21
N ARG A 329 18.97 26.09 16.39
CA ARG A 329 18.13 25.66 15.25
C ARG A 329 16.76 25.20 15.72
N PHE A 330 16.72 24.39 16.78
CA PHE A 330 15.47 23.92 17.37
C PHE A 330 14.62 25.09 17.88
N ILE A 331 15.21 26.00 18.67
CA ILE A 331 14.50 27.17 19.21
C ILE A 331 13.92 28.03 18.09
N GLN A 332 14.72 28.35 17.06
CA GLN A 332 14.27 29.14 15.92
C GLN A 332 13.10 28.46 15.19
N LEU A 333 13.19 27.15 14.94
CA LEU A 333 12.12 26.40 14.29
C LEU A 333 10.82 26.43 15.09
N ILE A 334 10.90 26.29 16.42
CA ILE A 334 9.70 26.37 17.27
C ILE A 334 9.08 27.77 17.20
N ASP A 335 9.89 28.83 17.26
CA ASP A 335 9.40 30.21 17.15
C ASP A 335 8.72 30.45 15.80
N ASP A 336 9.32 30.00 14.71
CA ASP A 336 8.77 30.14 13.35
C ASP A 336 7.42 29.41 13.23
N ILE A 337 7.31 28.19 13.77
CA ILE A 337 6.07 27.41 13.78
C ILE A 337 4.99 28.16 14.58
N LEU A 338 5.31 28.63 15.79
CA LEU A 338 4.36 29.31 16.66
C LEU A 338 3.93 30.67 16.11
N ALA A 339 4.82 31.37 15.40
CA ALA A 339 4.51 32.63 14.73
C ALA A 339 3.65 32.45 13.47
N SER A 340 3.67 31.25 12.85
CA SER A 340 2.95 30.98 11.61
C SER A 340 1.46 30.66 11.79
N THR A 341 0.99 30.53 13.03
CA THR A 341 -0.38 30.10 13.34
C THR A 341 -1.21 31.16 14.08
N ASN A 342 -2.52 31.12 13.87
CA ASN A 342 -3.51 31.89 14.64
C ASN A 342 -4.35 30.99 15.56
N GLU A 343 -3.99 29.71 15.69
CA GLU A 343 -4.70 28.76 16.55
C GLU A 343 -4.66 29.19 18.02
N PRO A 344 -5.79 29.17 18.76
CA PRO A 344 -5.79 29.44 20.18
C PRO A 344 -5.12 28.30 20.96
N ASN A 345 -4.08 28.63 21.73
CA ASN A 345 -3.24 27.67 22.48
C ASN A 345 -2.58 26.60 21.58
N PRO A 346 -1.68 27.01 20.67
CA PRO A 346 -1.02 26.08 19.76
C PRO A 346 0.01 25.23 20.51
N LEU A 347 0.02 23.93 20.22
CA LEU A 347 0.96 22.95 20.75
C LEU A 347 1.84 22.38 19.64
N VAL A 348 3.11 22.15 19.96
CA VAL A 348 4.08 21.49 19.09
C VAL A 348 4.59 20.23 19.78
N GLY A 349 4.39 19.09 19.12
CA GLY A 349 4.83 17.78 19.61
C GLY A 349 6.26 17.51 19.17
N VAL A 350 7.16 17.26 20.11
CA VAL A 350 8.58 17.02 19.83
C VAL A 350 8.89 15.55 20.12
N HIS A 351 9.49 14.85 19.15
CA HIS A 351 9.80 13.44 19.33
C HIS A 351 11.20 13.06 18.85
N CYS A 352 11.83 12.18 19.62
CA CYS A 352 12.92 11.34 19.13
C CYS A 352 12.36 9.92 18.95
N HIS A 353 13.06 8.88 19.40
CA HIS A 353 12.51 7.53 19.38
C HIS A 353 11.51 7.31 20.54
N TYR A 354 11.94 7.57 21.78
CA TYR A 354 11.12 7.34 22.99
C TYR A 354 10.55 8.62 23.60
N GLY A 355 10.97 9.81 23.15
CA GLY A 355 10.42 11.07 23.65
C GLY A 355 10.97 11.57 25.00
N PHE A 356 12.02 10.94 25.55
CA PHE A 356 12.60 11.34 26.86
C PHE A 356 13.87 12.19 26.72
N ASN A 357 15.05 11.59 26.56
CA ASN A 357 16.33 12.30 26.77
C ASN A 357 16.53 13.53 25.87
N ARG A 358 16.64 13.33 24.55
CA ARG A 358 16.90 14.43 23.60
C ARG A 358 15.71 15.38 23.50
N THR A 359 14.51 14.82 23.53
CA THR A 359 13.25 15.57 23.51
C THR A 359 13.15 16.49 24.71
N GLY A 360 13.26 15.94 25.92
CA GLY A 360 13.24 16.68 27.18
C GLY A 360 14.35 17.72 27.26
N TYR A 361 15.58 17.36 26.86
CA TYR A 361 16.69 18.33 26.82
C TYR A 361 16.36 19.56 25.98
N LEU A 362 15.91 19.37 24.73
CA LEU A 362 15.58 20.48 23.83
C LEU A 362 14.35 21.28 24.30
N ILE A 363 13.32 20.61 24.83
CA ILE A 363 12.16 21.28 25.43
C ILE A 363 12.61 22.16 26.61
N CYS A 364 13.43 21.62 27.52
CA CYS A 364 13.96 22.38 28.65
C CYS A 364 14.78 23.58 28.18
N CYS A 365 15.67 23.42 27.19
CA CYS A 365 16.43 24.54 26.62
C CYS A 365 15.49 25.65 26.10
N TYR A 366 14.44 25.30 25.35
CA TYR A 366 13.48 26.27 24.86
C TYR A 366 12.73 26.99 26.00
N LEU A 367 12.26 26.25 27.01
CA LEU A 367 11.53 26.85 28.14
C LEU A 367 12.43 27.78 28.96
N ILE A 368 13.70 27.44 29.14
CA ILE A 368 14.67 28.30 29.84
C ILE A 368 14.98 29.54 29.01
N GLU A 369 15.39 29.37 27.75
CA GLU A 369 15.88 30.47 26.91
C GLU A 369 14.76 31.41 26.42
N LYS A 370 13.55 30.90 26.15
CA LYS A 370 12.45 31.69 25.56
C LYS A 370 11.33 32.01 26.52
N LYS A 371 11.05 31.14 27.51
CA LYS A 371 9.99 31.37 28.50
C LYS A 371 10.53 31.86 29.85
N GLY A 372 11.85 31.92 30.05
CA GLY A 372 12.46 32.34 31.31
C GLY A 372 12.13 31.38 32.45
N TRP A 373 11.95 30.09 32.13
CA TRP A 373 11.75 29.06 33.14
C TRP A 373 13.07 28.73 33.82
N GLU A 374 13.04 28.51 35.13
CA GLU A 374 14.22 28.16 35.90
C GLU A 374 14.34 26.65 35.99
N CYS A 375 15.57 26.14 35.88
CA CYS A 375 15.86 24.75 36.20
C CYS A 375 15.90 24.61 37.73
N SER A 376 14.76 24.32 38.37
CA SER A 376 14.75 24.06 39.81
C SER A 376 15.44 22.72 40.10
N ARG A 377 16.39 22.71 41.05
CA ARG A 377 16.84 21.46 41.69
C ARG A 377 15.77 21.06 42.70
N GLY A 378 14.71 20.42 42.22
CA GLY A 378 13.60 19.93 43.05
C GLY A 378 13.32 18.47 42.73
N SER A 379 13.51 17.62 43.73
CA SER A 379 13.16 16.20 43.80
C SER A 379 11.71 15.93 43.40
N GLY A 380 11.47 15.62 42.12
CA GLY A 380 10.16 15.22 41.62
C GLY A 380 10.12 15.06 40.11
N GLY A 381 10.32 13.82 39.65
CA GLY A 381 9.89 13.26 38.36
C GLY A 381 10.05 14.11 37.10
N ILE A 382 11.16 13.89 36.39
CA ILE A 382 11.16 13.72 34.93
C ILE A 382 11.64 12.31 34.64
#